data_AF-A0A1H8ZJN0-F1
#
_entry.id   AF-A0A1H8ZJN0-F1
#
_cell.length_a   1.000
_cell.length_b   1.000
_cell.length_c   1.000
_cell.angle_alpha   90.00
_cell.angle_beta   90.00
_cell.angle_gamma   90.00
#
_symmetry.space_group_name_H-M   'P 1'
#
loop_
_entity.id
_entity.type
_entity.pdbx_description
1 polymer ?
#
loop_
_entity_poly.entity_id
_entity_poly.type
_entity_poly.pdbx_seq_one_letter_code
_entity_poly.pdbx_strand_id
1 'polypeptide(L)'
;MIPLQGLAVAVVGIAIVFGCAAAVYRDASRIGVSRPGLWGGLVFATCGSGLGIYLAPPDVPIPGLLVIVLAGPALYLFERDDTKHGDEAADPHALPDDPGDAPGEGHDE
;
A
#
# COMPACT_ATOMS: atom_id res chain seq x y z
N MET A 1 -6.23 -11.26 -33.18
CA MET A 1 -5.71 -9.89 -33.36
C MET A 1 -5.95 -9.16 -32.05
N ILE A 2 -4.92 -8.64 -31.37
CA ILE A 2 -5.15 -7.84 -30.15
C ILE A 2 -5.66 -6.46 -30.62
N PRO A 3 -6.82 -5.98 -30.14
CA PRO A 3 -7.29 -4.65 -30.51
C PRO A 3 -6.32 -3.58 -30.00
N LEU A 4 -6.18 -2.46 -30.71
CA LEU A 4 -5.31 -1.34 -30.30
C LEU A 4 -5.58 -0.92 -28.84
N GLN A 5 -6.85 -0.94 -28.43
CA GLN A 5 -7.26 -0.70 -27.05
C GLN A 5 -6.65 -1.71 -26.07
N GLY A 6 -6.68 -3.01 -26.38
CA GLY A 6 -6.10 -4.04 -25.52
C GLY A 6 -4.58 -3.89 -25.39
N LEU A 7 -3.90 -3.52 -26.49
CA LEU A 7 -2.47 -3.23 -26.46
C LEU A 7 -2.16 -1.99 -25.61
N ALA A 8 -2.92 -0.91 -25.78
CA ALA A 8 -2.76 0.31 -25.00
C ALA A 8 -2.96 0.06 -23.49
N VAL A 9 -4.01 -0.69 -23.13
CA VAL A 9 -4.26 -1.04 -21.72
C VAL A 9 -3.14 -1.91 -21.15
N ALA A 10 -2.62 -2.88 -21.92
CA ALA A 10 -1.49 -3.69 -21.47
C ALA A 10 -0.24 -2.85 -21.21
N VAL A 11 0.13 -1.96 -22.14
CA VAL A 11 1.32 -1.10 -22.00
C VAL A 11 1.19 -0.16 -20.81
N VAL A 12 0.07 0.55 -20.70
CA VAL A 12 -0.17 1.48 -19.59
C VAL A 12 -0.26 0.73 -18.26
N GLY A 13 -0.96 -0.40 -18.23
CA GLY A 13 -1.07 -1.24 -17.04
C GLY A 13 0.29 -1.73 -16.56
N ILE A 14 1.15 -2.22 -17.46
CA ILE A 14 2.51 -2.65 -17.11
C ILE A 14 3.31 -1.48 -16.52
N ALA A 15 3.25 -0.31 -17.15
CA ALA A 15 3.93 0.88 -16.65
C ALA A 15 3.45 1.28 -15.24
N ILE A 16 2.14 1.19 -14.98
CA ILE A 16 1.55 1.45 -13.66
C ILE A 16 2.03 0.42 -12.64
N VAL A 17 2.01 -0.87 -12.97
CA VAL A 17 2.47 -1.95 -12.07
C VAL A 17 3.93 -1.73 -11.64
N PHE A 18 4.83 -1.47 -12.60
CA PHE A 18 6.23 -1.17 -12.29
C PHE A 18 6.37 0.16 -11.54
N GLY A 19 5.60 1.18 -11.90
CA GLY A 19 5.60 2.47 -11.21
C GLY A 19 5.21 2.35 -9.74
N CYS A 20 4.15 1.61 -9.42
CA CYS A 20 3.71 1.35 -8.07
C CYS A 20 4.75 0.56 -7.27
N ALA A 21 5.29 -0.53 -7.85
CA ALA A 21 6.32 -1.34 -7.20
C ALA A 21 7.59 -0.53 -6.89
N ALA A 22 8.03 0.30 -7.84
CA ALA A 22 9.18 1.17 -7.66
C ALA A 22 8.92 2.28 -6.63
N ALA A 23 7.71 2.84 -6.62
CA ALA A 23 7.30 3.84 -5.63
C ALA A 23 7.32 3.27 -4.21
N VAL A 24 6.75 2.07 -4.02
CA VAL A 24 6.77 1.36 -2.72
C VAL A 24 8.18 1.01 -2.29
N TYR A 25 9.00 0.45 -3.20
CA TYR A 25 10.41 0.17 -2.91
C TYR A 25 11.16 1.43 -2.45
N ARG A 26 10.95 2.56 -3.16
CA ARG A 26 11.59 3.84 -2.85
C ARG A 26 11.10 4.41 -1.52
N ASP A 27 9.80 4.36 -1.25
CA ASP A 27 9.23 4.83 0.02
C ASP A 27 9.75 3.99 1.19
N ALA A 28 9.67 2.66 1.09
CA ALA A 28 10.16 1.72 2.11
C ALA A 28 11.65 1.94 2.41
N SER A 29 12.47 2.13 1.38
CA SER A 29 13.91 2.39 1.54
C SER A 29 14.21 3.73 2.23
N ARG A 30 13.31 4.72 2.14
CA ARG A 30 13.49 6.06 2.71
C ARG A 30 13.05 6.16 4.16
N ILE A 31 11.99 5.45 4.51
CA ILE A 31 11.39 5.53 5.85
C ILE A 31 11.86 4.41 6.80
N GLY A 32 12.75 3.54 6.33
CA GLY A 32 13.35 2.49 7.17
C GLY A 32 12.52 1.22 7.30
N VAL A 33 11.47 1.03 6.49
CA VAL A 33 10.71 -0.23 6.46
C VAL A 33 11.65 -1.39 6.11
N SER A 34 11.53 -2.50 6.85
CA SER A 34 12.37 -3.66 6.62
C SER A 34 12.11 -4.29 5.24
N ARG A 35 13.18 -4.79 4.60
CA ARG A 35 13.11 -5.59 3.35
C ARG A 35 12.31 -4.88 2.22
N PRO A 36 12.72 -3.67 1.79
CA PRO A 36 11.98 -2.87 0.80
C PRO A 36 11.72 -3.60 -0.53
N GLY A 37 12.64 -4.49 -0.94
CA GLY A 37 12.48 -5.33 -2.13
C GLY A 37 11.29 -6.28 -2.06
N LEU A 38 10.98 -6.83 -0.87
CA LEU A 38 9.81 -7.70 -0.72
C LEU A 38 8.50 -6.93 -0.83
N TRP A 39 8.42 -5.74 -0.24
CA TRP A 39 7.23 -4.89 -0.34
C TRP A 39 6.96 -4.43 -1.77
N GLY A 40 8.01 -3.98 -2.48
CA GLY A 40 7.90 -3.68 -3.91
C GLY A 40 7.49 -4.90 -4.74
N GLY A 41 8.08 -6.07 -4.44
CA GLY A 41 7.74 -7.33 -5.09
C GLY A 41 6.30 -7.79 -4.84
N LEU A 42 5.79 -7.62 -3.61
CA LEU A 42 4.42 -7.95 -3.25
C LEU A 42 3.44 -7.09 -4.05
N VAL A 43 3.64 -5.77 -4.09
CA VAL A 43 2.81 -4.85 -4.88
C VAL A 43 2.88 -5.18 -6.37
N PHE A 44 4.08 -5.49 -6.89
CA PHE A 44 4.23 -5.95 -8.26
C PHE A 44 3.40 -7.22 -8.52
N ALA A 45 3.47 -8.21 -7.63
CA ALA A 45 2.76 -9.48 -7.78
C ALA A 45 1.24 -9.29 -7.74
N THR A 46 0.71 -8.49 -6.81
CA THR A 46 -0.73 -8.29 -6.66
C THR A 46 -1.31 -7.44 -7.80
N CYS A 47 -0.70 -6.30 -8.11
CA CYS A 47 -1.14 -5.43 -9.20
C CYS A 47 -0.94 -6.12 -10.57
N GLY A 48 0.19 -6.80 -10.77
CA GLY A 48 0.50 -7.54 -11.98
C GLY A 48 -0.45 -8.71 -12.20
N SER A 49 -0.82 -9.44 -11.15
CA SER A 49 -1.83 -10.50 -11.22
C SER A 49 -3.21 -9.91 -11.58
N GLY A 50 -3.61 -8.81 -10.95
CA GLY A 50 -4.86 -8.12 -11.29
C GLY A 50 -4.92 -7.70 -12.76
N LEU A 51 -3.83 -7.11 -13.28
CA LEU A 51 -3.71 -6.76 -14.70
C LEU A 51 -3.74 -8.00 -15.60
N GLY A 52 -3.00 -9.05 -15.25
CA GLY A 52 -2.94 -10.29 -16.02
C GLY A 52 -4.31 -10.95 -16.12
N ILE A 53 -5.05 -11.01 -15.01
CA ILE A 53 -6.42 -11.55 -14.98
C ILE A 53 -7.37 -10.66 -15.78
N TYR A 54 -7.28 -9.32 -15.66
CA TYR A 54 -8.10 -8.39 -16.44
C TYR A 54 -7.93 -8.56 -17.96
N LEU A 55 -6.70 -8.85 -18.41
CA LEU A 55 -6.39 -9.06 -19.84
C LEU A 55 -6.74 -10.47 -20.33
N ALA A 56 -7.02 -11.42 -19.43
CA ALA A 56 -7.31 -12.80 -19.77
C ALA A 56 -8.83 -13.01 -20.01
N PRO A 57 -9.24 -13.68 -21.10
CA PRO A 57 -10.62 -14.12 -21.25
C PRO A 57 -10.95 -15.32 -20.33
N PRO A 58 -12.19 -15.46 -19.84
CA PRO A 58 -13.35 -14.55 -19.97
C PRO A 58 -13.33 -13.41 -18.94
N ASP A 59 -14.23 -12.43 -19.12
CA ASP A 59 -14.35 -11.27 -18.23
C ASP A 59 -14.48 -11.67 -16.76
N VAL A 60 -13.64 -11.08 -15.93
CA VAL A 60 -13.60 -11.31 -14.48
C VAL A 60 -14.33 -10.16 -13.76
N PRO A 61 -15.14 -10.45 -12.72
CA PRO A 61 -15.80 -9.41 -11.96
C PRO A 61 -14.82 -8.37 -11.41
N ILE A 62 -15.05 -7.11 -11.77
CA ILE A 62 -14.22 -5.97 -11.33
C ILE A 62 -14.03 -5.91 -9.82
N PRO A 63 -15.05 -6.15 -8.96
CA PRO A 63 -14.84 -6.13 -7.51
C PRO A 63 -13.75 -7.10 -7.03
N GLY A 64 -13.70 -8.32 -7.56
CA GLY A 64 -12.68 -9.30 -7.19
C GLY A 64 -11.27 -8.89 -7.66
N LEU A 65 -11.17 -8.28 -8.83
CA LEU A 65 -9.91 -7.72 -9.33
C LEU A 65 -9.39 -6.60 -8.42
N LEU A 66 -10.26 -5.71 -7.95
CA LEU A 66 -9.85 -4.63 -7.05
C LEU A 66 -9.30 -5.17 -5.72
N VAL A 67 -9.89 -6.23 -5.17
CA VAL A 67 -9.37 -6.89 -3.98
C VAL A 67 -7.95 -7.41 -4.21
N ILE A 68 -7.71 -8.07 -5.35
CA ILE A 68 -6.38 -8.57 -5.71
C ILE A 68 -5.39 -7.41 -5.84
N VAL A 69 -5.73 -6.37 -6.61
CA VAL A 69 -4.84 -5.22 -6.83
C VAL A 69 -4.49 -4.51 -5.53
N LEU A 70 -5.47 -4.29 -4.65
CA LEU A 70 -5.30 -3.55 -3.39
C LEU A 70 -4.60 -4.33 -2.29
N ALA A 71 -4.54 -5.66 -2.37
CA ALA A 71 -3.95 -6.50 -1.31
C ALA A 71 -2.50 -6.09 -0.98
N GLY A 72 -1.63 -5.96 -1.97
CA GLY A 72 -0.23 -5.58 -1.77
C GLY A 72 -0.08 -4.15 -1.21
N PRO A 73 -0.66 -3.12 -1.86
CA PRO A 73 -0.64 -1.75 -1.35
C PRO A 73 -1.20 -1.60 0.07
N ALA A 74 -2.31 -2.26 0.39
CA ALA A 74 -2.92 -2.18 1.72
C ALA A 74 -2.00 -2.78 2.79
N LEU A 75 -1.44 -3.97 2.54
CA LEU A 75 -0.49 -4.59 3.45
C LEU A 75 0.77 -3.73 3.65
N TYR A 76 1.28 -3.11 2.57
CA TYR A 76 2.41 -2.19 2.68
C TYR A 76 2.08 -0.97 3.54
N LEU A 77 0.88 -0.41 3.41
CA LEU A 77 0.46 0.73 4.21
C LEU A 77 0.37 0.39 5.69
N PHE A 78 -0.06 -0.83 6.05
CA PHE A 78 -0.06 -1.28 7.44
C PHE A 78 1.36 -1.41 8.01
N GLU A 79 2.28 -2.06 7.29
CA GLU A 79 3.69 -2.13 7.72
C GLU A 79 4.32 -0.75 7.85
N ARG A 80 4.03 0.13 6.89
CA ARG A 80 4.52 1.51 6.91
C ARG A 80 4.01 2.28 8.11
N ASP A 81 2.76 2.06 8.50
CA ASP A 81 2.15 2.69 9.67
C ASP A 81 2.80 2.17 10.96
N ASP A 82 2.95 0.85 11.07
CA ASP A 82 3.66 0.20 12.19
C ASP A 82 5.12 0.68 12.31
N THR A 83 5.82 0.83 11.20
CA THR A 83 7.19 1.37 11.18
C THR A 83 7.27 2.82 11.69
N LYS A 84 6.18 3.58 11.60
CA LYS A 84 6.15 5.00 11.99
C LYS A 84 5.63 5.23 13.40
N HIS A 85 4.72 4.39 13.87
CA HIS A 85 3.98 4.60 15.11
C HIS A 85 4.05 3.39 16.07
N GLY A 86 4.76 2.31 15.70
CA GLY A 86 4.75 1.04 16.45
C GLY A 86 5.52 1.06 17.78
N ASP A 87 6.30 2.11 18.04
CA ASP A 87 6.98 2.30 19.34
C ASP A 87 6.02 2.89 20.40
N GLU A 88 4.90 3.48 20.00
CA GLU A 88 3.85 3.92 20.93
C GLU A 88 3.08 2.71 21.48
N ALA A 89 2.98 2.62 22.80
CA ALA A 89 2.12 1.62 23.42
C ALA A 89 0.66 1.88 23.01
N ALA A 90 0.01 0.87 22.43
CA ALA A 90 -1.41 0.96 22.11
C ALA A 90 -2.22 1.20 23.39
N ASP A 91 -2.72 2.42 23.58
CA ASP A 91 -3.60 2.79 24.69
C ASP A 91 -5.07 2.58 24.27
N PRO A 92 -5.77 1.57 24.82
CA PRO A 92 -7.18 1.33 24.49
C PRO A 92 -8.12 2.46 24.95
N HIS A 93 -7.65 3.38 25.79
CA HIS A 93 -8.41 4.52 26.32
C HIS A 93 -8.13 5.83 25.59
N ALA A 94 -7.11 5.88 24.72
CA ALA A 94 -6.80 7.04 23.91
C ALA A 94 -7.54 6.95 22.57
N LEU A 95 -8.25 8.03 22.21
CA LEU A 95 -8.67 8.25 20.83
C LEU A 95 -7.57 9.00 20.09
N PRO A 96 -7.45 8.84 18.76
CA PRO A 96 -6.60 9.71 17.95
C PRO A 96 -7.03 11.17 18.19
N ASP A 97 -6.08 12.00 18.65
CA ASP A 97 -6.23 13.43 18.97
C ASP A 97 -7.05 13.79 20.22
N ASP A 98 -6.73 13.26 21.41
CA ASP A 98 -7.11 13.95 22.65
C ASP A 98 -6.17 15.15 22.86
N PRO A 99 -6.65 16.42 22.90
CA PRO A 99 -5.81 17.61 23.12
C PRO A 99 -5.32 17.76 24.57
N GLY A 100 -5.32 16.67 25.36
CA GLY A 100 -5.25 16.70 26.82
C GLY A 100 -3.86 16.85 27.44
N ASP A 101 -2.77 16.55 26.72
CA ASP A 101 -1.41 16.64 27.26
C ASP A 101 -0.75 17.99 26.96
N ALA A 102 -1.32 19.05 27.54
CA ALA A 102 -0.52 20.24 27.85
C ALA A 102 0.32 19.94 29.10
N PRO A 103 1.64 20.21 29.12
CA PRO A 103 2.48 19.90 30.27
C PRO A 103 2.00 20.69 31.49
N GLY A 104 1.73 19.95 32.58
CA GLY A 104 1.19 20.48 33.82
C GLY A 104 2.00 21.65 34.38
N GLU A 105 1.30 22.74 34.66
CA GLU A 105 1.77 23.83 35.50
C GLU A 105 1.77 23.33 36.94
N GLY A 106 2.97 23.11 37.50
CA GLY A 106 3.13 22.74 38.92
C GLY A 106 2.62 23.87 39.80
N HIS A 107 1.61 23.57 40.62
CA HIS A 107 1.21 24.42 41.74
C HIS A 107 1.71 23.77 43.03
N ASP A 108 2.81 24.30 43.54
CA ASP A 108 3.36 24.01 44.85
C ASP A 108 2.40 24.56 45.93
N GLU A 109 1.90 23.71 46.83
CA GLU A 109 1.42 24.06 48.18
C GLU A 109 1.93 23.07 49.21
#